data_AF-A0A496P7D7-F1
#
_entry.id   AF-A0A496P7D7-F1
#
_cell.length_a   1.000
_cell.length_b   1.000
_cell.length_c   1.000
_cell.angle_alpha   90.00
_cell.angle_beta   90.00
_cell.angle_gamma   90.00
#
_symmetry.space_group_name_H-M   'P 1'
#
loop_
_entity.id
_entity.type
_entity.pdbx_description
1 polymer ?
#
loop_
_entity_poly.entity_id
_entity_poly.type
_entity_poly.pdbx_seq_one_letter_code
_entity_poly.pdbx_strand_id
1 'polypeptide(L)' 'MSVIADKIEKFILNKLTEEQERLILKRNELADELDCAPSQISYVLSTRFSNERGFDVESRRGLGGYIRI' A
#
# COMPACT_ATOMS: atom_id res chain seq x y z
N MET A 1 -2.50 11.70 14.71
CA MET A 1 -2.70 10.81 13.54
C MET A 1 -1.86 9.56 13.77
N SER A 2 -2.36 8.41 13.34
CA SER A 2 -1.88 7.10 13.80
C SER A 2 -0.45 6.81 13.35
N VAL A 3 0.47 6.56 14.29
CA VAL A 3 1.88 6.25 14.03
C VAL A 3 2.05 5.12 13.01
N ILE A 4 1.14 4.14 13.02
CA ILE A 4 1.19 3.01 12.07
C ILE A 4 0.79 3.42 10.65
N ALA A 5 -0.16 4.34 10.47
CA ALA A 5 -0.57 4.80 9.15
C ALA A 5 0.57 5.54 8.45
N ASP A 6 1.25 6.43 9.20
CA ASP A 6 2.40 7.18 8.69
C ASP A 6 3.60 6.25 8.41
N LYS A 7 3.76 5.17 9.19
CA LYS A 7 4.78 4.13 8.95
C LYS A 7 4.51 3.37 7.64
N ILE A 8 3.26 2.94 7.41
CA ILE A 8 2.85 2.26 6.17
C ILE A 8 3.06 3.18 4.96
N GLU A 9 2.66 4.45 5.07
CA GLU A 9 2.81 5.44 4.00
C GLU A 9 4.28 5.64 3.61
N LYS A 10 5.16 5.88 4.58
CA LYS A 10 6.61 6.02 4.33
C LYS A 10 7.21 4.77 3.69
N PHE A 11 6.79 3.60 4.16
CA PHE A 11 7.28 2.33 3.61
C PHE A 11 6.93 2.16 2.13
N ILE A 12 5.69 2.45 1.75
CA ILE A 12 5.23 2.36 0.36
C ILE A 12 5.94 3.42 -0.51
N LEU A 13 6.10 4.65 -0.03
CA LEU A 13 6.81 5.71 -0.74
C LEU A 13 8.28 5.37 -1.00
N ASN A 14 8.95 4.76 -0.02
CA ASN A 14 10.33 4.30 -0.20
C ASN A 14 10.41 3.24 -1.31
N LYS A 15 9.53 2.23 -1.27
CA LYS A 15 9.46 1.21 -2.32
C LYS A 15 9.15 1.78 -3.70
N LEU A 16 8.25 2.76 -3.79
CA LEU A 16 7.96 3.48 -5.05
C LEU A 16 9.16 4.27 -5.57
N THR A 17 10.07 4.70 -4.70
CA THR A 17 11.28 5.42 -5.11
C THR A 17 12.36 4.44 -5.61
N GLU A 18 12.38 3.22 -5.07
CA GLU A 18 13.28 2.15 -5.49
C GLU A 18 12.85 1.50 -6.81
N GLU A 19 11.54 1.33 -7.02
CA GLU A 19 10.96 0.76 -8.24
C GLU A 19 10.70 1.86 -9.28
N GLN A 20 11.39 1.82 -10.42
CA GLN A 20 11.34 2.91 -11.42
C GLN A 20 10.06 2.98 -12.26
N GLU A 21 9.26 1.91 -12.29
CA GLU A 21 8.08 1.83 -13.18
C GLU A 21 6.77 1.51 -12.46
N ARG A 22 6.69 0.40 -11.72
CA ARG A 22 5.43 -0.07 -11.11
C ARG A 22 5.69 -0.89 -9.85
N LEU A 23 5.01 -0.54 -8.77
CA LEU A 23 5.09 -1.28 -7.51
C LEU A 23 3.89 -2.22 -7.38
N ILE A 24 4.14 -3.53 -7.27
CA ILE A 24 3.09 -4.53 -7.02
C ILE A 24 3.23 -5.04 -5.59
N LEU A 25 2.15 -4.88 -4.81
CA LEU A 25 2.10 -5.21 -3.39
C LEU A 25 0.98 -6.20 -3.11
N LYS A 26 1.19 -7.07 -2.12
CA LYS A 26 0.09 -7.81 -1.48
C LYS A 26 -0.18 -7.24 -0.10
N ARG A 27 -1.45 -7.01 0.21
CA ARG A 27 -1.86 -6.46 1.51
C ARG A 27 -1.46 -7.33 2.68
N ASN A 28 -1.54 -8.64 2.52
CA ASN A 28 -1.17 -9.58 3.59
C ASN A 28 0.34 -9.53 3.83
N GLU A 29 1.15 -9.59 2.78
CA GLU A 29 2.62 -9.52 2.91
C GLU A 29 3.07 -8.21 3.56
N LEU A 30 2.49 -7.07 3.17
CA LEU A 30 2.77 -5.78 3.82
C LEU A 30 2.33 -5.75 5.29
N ALA A 31 1.20 -6.38 5.59
CA ALA A 31 0.66 -6.45 6.94
C ALA A 31 1.57 -7.28 7.86
N ASP A 32 2.03 -8.44 7.37
CA ASP A 32 2.99 -9.30 8.05
C ASP A 32 4.34 -8.59 8.26
N GLU A 33 4.88 -7.90 7.24
CA GLU A 33 6.17 -7.19 7.33
C GLU A 33 6.13 -6.00 8.30
N LEU A 34 4.99 -5.30 8.37
CA LEU A 34 4.83 -4.12 9.22
C LEU A 34 4.25 -4.43 10.60
N ASP A 35 3.98 -5.70 10.90
CA ASP A 35 3.34 -6.22 12.12
C ASP A 35 2.01 -5.50 12.40
N CYS A 36 1.11 -5.52 11.42
CA CYS A 36 -0.14 -4.77 11.45
C CYS A 36 -1.29 -5.54 10.79
N ALA A 37 -2.52 -5.06 10.91
CA ALA A 37 -3.67 -5.73 10.30
C ALA A 37 -3.80 -5.38 8.80
N PRO A 38 -4.21 -6.32 7.92
CA PRO A 38 -4.44 -6.03 6.49
C PRO A 38 -5.48 -4.92 6.22
N SER A 39 -6.38 -4.68 7.17
CA SER A 39 -7.34 -3.56 7.14
C SER A 39 -6.64 -2.20 7.28
N GLN A 40 -5.56 -2.11 8.05
CA GLN A 40 -4.77 -0.88 8.19
C GLN A 40 -4.04 -0.56 6.88
N ILE A 41 -3.49 -1.57 6.19
CA ILE A 41 -2.93 -1.40 4.85
C ILE A 41 -4.01 -0.89 3.88
N SER A 42 -5.19 -1.52 3.90
CA SER A 42 -6.31 -1.13 3.04
C SER A 42 -6.76 0.32 3.29
N TYR A 43 -6.81 0.74 4.55
CA TYR A 43 -7.16 2.11 4.93
C TYR A 43 -6.12 3.12 4.45
N VAL A 44 -4.82 2.83 4.62
CA VAL A 44 -3.75 3.75 4.17
C VAL A 44 -3.77 3.87 2.65
N LEU A 45 -3.91 2.76 1.93
CA LEU A 45 -3.99 2.77 0.48
C LEU A 45 -5.18 3.59 -0.02
N SER A 46 -6.38 3.40 0.56
CA SER A 46 -7.56 4.14 0.12
C SER A 46 -7.55 5.63 0.48
N THR A 47 -6.80 6.05 1.50
CA THR A 47 -6.80 7.45 2.00
C THR A 47 -5.58 8.27 1.60
N ARG A 48 -4.43 7.61 1.35
CA ARG A 48 -3.14 8.24 1.02
C ARG A 48 -2.69 7.98 -0.42
N PHE A 49 -3.04 6.83 -0.98
CA PHE A 49 -2.63 6.40 -2.32
C PHE A 49 -3.87 6.25 -3.21
N SER A 50 -4.52 7.38 -3.50
CA SER A 50 -5.67 7.44 -4.40
C SER A 50 -5.30 8.12 -5.72
N ASN A 51 -6.07 7.82 -6.77
CA ASN A 51 -5.97 8.51 -8.06
C ASN A 51 -6.11 10.04 -7.91
N GLU A 52 -6.96 10.50 -6.98
CA GLU A 52 -7.12 11.93 -6.66
C GLU A 52 -5.86 12.58 -6.07
N ARG A 53 -4.98 11.79 -5.46
CA ARG A 53 -3.69 12.24 -4.92
C ARG A 53 -2.54 12.08 -5.92
N GLY A 54 -2.82 11.64 -7.15
CA GLY A 54 -1.83 11.49 -8.22
C GLY A 54 -1.15 10.11 -8.28
N PHE A 55 -1.65 9.10 -7.56
CA PHE A 55 -1.14 7.73 -7.63
C PHE A 55 -2.03 6.88 -8.55
N ASP A 56 -1.45 6.10 -9.47
CA ASP A 56 -2.22 5.21 -10.35
C ASP A 56 -2.45 3.86 -9.66
N VAL A 57 -3.57 3.73 -8.94
CA VAL A 57 -3.82 2.54 -8.11
C VAL A 57 -4.81 1.57 -8.74
N GLU A 58 -4.32 0.37 -9.04
CA GLU A 58 -5.14 -0.77 -9.46
C GLU A 58 -5.21 -1.82 -8.36
N SER A 59 -6.41 -2.33 -8.05
CA SER A 59 -6.58 -3.39 -7.07
C SER A 59 -7.32 -4.61 -7.64
N ARG A 60 -6.79 -5.79 -7.36
CA ARG A 60 -7.42 -7.06 -7.70
C ARG A 60 -7.87 -7.78 -6.43
N ARG A 61 -9.15 -8.16 -6.37
CA ARG A 61 -9.73 -8.97 -5.28
C ARG A 61 -9.68 -10.46 -5.63
N GLY A 62 -9.73 -11.34 -4.62
CA GLY A 62 -9.75 -12.80 -4.77
C GLY A 62 -8.43 -13.49 -4.40
N LEU A 63 -8.32 -14.79 -4.70
CA LEU A 63 -7.11 -15.57 -4.48
C LEU A 63 -5.95 -14.97 -5.29
N GLY A 64 -4.86 -14.60 -4.62
CA GLY A 64 -3.74 -13.88 -5.27
C GLY A 64 -4.03 -12.41 -5.59
N GLY A 65 -4.95 -11.78 -4.86
CA GLY A 65 -5.20 -10.34 -4.97
C GLY A 65 -3.94 -9.52 -4.69
N TYR A 66 -3.78 -8.45 -5.47
CA TYR A 66 -2.64 -7.53 -5.38
C TYR A 66 -3.13 -6.09 -5.52
N ILE A 67 -2.25 -5.16 -5.18
CA ILE A 67 -2.41 -3.73 -5.41
C ILE A 67 -1.21 -3.29 -6.21
N ARG A 68 -1.46 -2.59 -7.30
CA ARG A 68 -0.44 -1.95 -8.12
C ARG A 68 -0.55 -0.45 -7.90
N ILE A 69 0.59 0.19 -7.67
CA ILE A 69 0.75 1.63 -7.51
C ILE A 69 1.86 2.08 -8.46
#